data_AF-A0A067CAF4-F1
#
_entry.id   AF-A0A067CAF4-F1
#
_cell.length_a   1.000
_cell.length_b   1.000
_cell.length_c   1.000
_cell.angle_alpha   90.00
_cell.angle_beta   90.00
_cell.angle_gamma   90.00
#
_symmetry.space_group_name_H-M   'P 1'
#
loop_
_entity.id
_entity.type
_entity.pdbx_description
1 polymer ?
#
loop_
_entity_poly.entity_id
_entity_poly.type
_entity_poly.pdbx_seq_one_letter_code
_entity_poly.pdbx_strand_id
1 'polypeptide(L)'
;MSGTRHMSSGNVFGDGIYFAQSAQVAMNFAYGTPSQQWTPSGVLSRDAICVAVCLVLADRDRLTTLPGATPDAKYYVLTDPRGVRVEYLVFLEPKARSAMRVLLGSPWDVAISLFWFAVAYGLYRLCDATS
;
A
#
# COMPACT_ATOMS: atom_id res chain seq x y z
N MET A 1 -8.77 11.76 2.26
CA MET A 1 -7.90 12.96 2.26
C MET A 1 -6.71 12.67 1.36
N SER A 2 -6.59 13.36 0.22
CA SER A 2 -5.52 13.15 -0.75
C SER A 2 -4.25 13.84 -0.25
N GLY A 3 -3.35 13.07 0.35
CA GLY A 3 -2.01 13.52 0.75
C GLY A 3 -1.03 13.50 -0.40
N THR A 4 -1.35 14.14 -1.54
CA THR A 4 -0.30 14.54 -2.47
C THR A 4 0.43 15.69 -1.79
N ARG A 5 1.63 15.44 -1.27
CA ARG A 5 2.51 16.49 -0.76
C ARG A 5 2.69 17.51 -1.90
N HIS A 6 1.95 18.63 -1.85
CA HIS A 6 2.20 19.75 -2.75
C HIS A 6 3.59 20.26 -2.40
N MET A 7 4.60 19.77 -3.11
CA MET A 7 6.00 20.15 -2.95
C MET A 7 6.25 21.55 -3.53
N SER A 8 5.43 22.54 -3.18
CA SER A 8 5.47 23.88 -3.80
C SER A 8 6.49 24.85 -3.20
N SER A 9 7.30 24.45 -2.21
CA SER A 9 8.18 25.41 -1.53
C SER A 9 9.52 24.86 -1.02
N GLY A 10 10.03 23.75 -1.57
CA GLY A 10 11.28 23.15 -1.07
C GLY A 10 12.02 22.23 -2.04
N ASN A 11 11.64 22.21 -3.32
CA ASN A 11 12.28 21.34 -4.29
C ASN A 11 13.59 21.95 -4.79
N VAL A 12 14.69 21.24 -4.54
CA VAL A 12 16.04 21.58 -5.02
C VAL A 12 16.10 21.71 -6.55
N PHE A 13 15.13 21.11 -7.26
CA PHE A 13 15.12 20.98 -8.72
C PHE A 13 13.92 21.65 -9.41
N GLY A 14 13.18 22.52 -8.72
CA GLY A 14 12.06 23.28 -9.28
C GLY A 14 10.68 22.63 -9.13
N ASP A 15 9.68 23.17 -9.83
CA ASP A 15 8.31 22.66 -9.79
C ASP A 15 8.10 21.57 -10.84
N GLY A 16 7.45 20.47 -10.45
CA GLY A 16 7.12 19.37 -11.35
C GLY A 16 6.66 18.11 -10.65
N ILE A 17 6.34 17.09 -11.45
CA ILE A 17 5.99 15.74 -10.99
C ILE A 17 7.27 14.90 -11.00
N TYR A 18 7.63 14.38 -9.84
CA TYR A 18 8.85 13.61 -9.64
C TYR A 18 8.57 12.12 -9.74
N PHE A 19 9.36 11.42 -10.54
CA PHE A 19 9.36 9.98 -10.66
C PHE A 19 10.71 9.43 -10.24
N ALA A 20 10.69 8.26 -9.61
CA ALA A 20 11.90 7.50 -9.32
C ALA A 20 11.86 6.20 -10.13
N GLN A 21 13.01 5.80 -10.69
CA GLN A 21 13.11 4.52 -11.39
C GLN A 21 12.98 3.33 -10.43
N SER A 22 13.52 3.47 -9.22
CA SER A 22 13.47 2.43 -8.19
C SER A 22 12.25 2.58 -7.30
N ALA A 23 11.51 1.50 -7.12
CA ALA A 23 10.38 1.43 -6.18
C ALA A 23 10.81 1.74 -4.74
N GLN A 24 12.03 1.32 -4.34
CA GLN A 24 12.57 1.59 -3.00
C GLN A 24 12.73 3.09 -2.75
N VAL A 25 13.19 3.81 -3.77
CA VAL A 25 13.34 5.26 -3.69
C VAL A 25 11.98 5.94 -3.63
N ALA A 26 11.01 5.52 -4.46
CA ALA A 26 9.64 6.05 -4.43
C ALA A 26 8.95 5.82 -3.07
N MET A 27 9.18 4.66 -2.45
CA MET A 27 8.63 4.33 -1.13
C MET A 27 9.10 5.28 -0.03
N ASN A 28 10.32 5.80 -0.09
CA ASN A 28 10.83 6.77 0.89
C ASN A 28 9.99 8.06 0.92
N PHE A 29 9.30 8.39 -0.18
CA PHE A 29 8.41 9.55 -0.27
C PHE A 29 6.95 9.22 0.08
N ALA A 30 6.60 7.93 0.19
CA ALA A 30 5.25 7.49 0.53
C ALA A 30 4.97 7.52 2.04
N TYR A 31 6.02 7.55 2.88
CA TYR A 31 5.88 7.74 4.32
C TYR A 31 5.57 9.21 4.63
N GLY A 32 4.31 9.47 5.01
CA GLY A 32 3.88 10.76 5.53
C GLY A 32 4.38 11.03 6.94
N THR A 33 4.07 12.21 7.49
CA THR A 33 4.22 12.45 8.93
C THR A 33 3.31 11.50 9.71
N PRO A 34 3.60 11.16 10.98
CA PRO A 34 2.74 10.27 11.78
C PRO A 34 1.26 10.70 11.86
N SER A 35 0.96 11.98 11.62
CA SER A 35 -0.38 12.54 11.50
C SER A 35 -1.12 12.22 10.18
N GLN A 36 -0.46 11.62 9.19
CA GLN A 36 -0.98 11.29 7.86
C GLN A 36 -1.24 9.79 7.68
N GLN A 37 -1.51 9.08 8.78
CA GLN A 37 -1.88 7.66 8.74
C GLN A 37 -3.25 7.44 8.12
N TRP A 38 -3.45 6.25 7.56
CA TRP A 38 -4.76 5.86 7.03
C TRP A 38 -5.80 5.78 8.14
N THR A 39 -7.02 6.21 7.82
CA THR A 39 -8.17 5.92 8.66
C THR A 39 -8.29 4.41 8.84
N PRO A 40 -8.57 3.90 10.07
CA PRO A 40 -8.73 2.48 10.30
C PRO A 40 -9.73 1.85 9.33
N SER A 41 -9.31 0.78 8.66
CA SER A 41 -10.13 0.01 7.74
C SER A 41 -9.93 -1.50 7.95
N GLY A 42 -10.90 -2.31 7.54
CA GLY A 42 -10.78 -3.77 7.57
C GLY A 42 -9.83 -4.34 6.50
N VAL A 43 -9.46 -3.53 5.50
CA VAL A 43 -8.69 -3.97 4.33
C VAL A 43 -7.23 -3.57 4.45
N LEU A 44 -6.94 -2.31 4.78
CA LEU A 44 -5.59 -1.76 4.90
C LEU A 44 -5.25 -1.39 6.34
N SER A 45 -4.03 -1.71 6.77
CA SER A 45 -3.48 -1.22 8.04
C SER A 45 -3.32 0.31 8.05
N ARG A 46 -3.30 0.92 9.25
CA ARG A 46 -3.05 2.37 9.41
C ARG A 46 -1.69 2.80 8.88
N ASP A 47 -0.74 1.88 8.90
CA ASP A 47 0.66 2.07 8.51
C ASP A 47 0.93 1.60 7.07
N ALA A 48 -0.11 1.27 6.30
CA ALA A 48 0.06 0.92 4.90
C ALA A 48 0.56 2.14 4.11
N ILE A 49 1.39 1.90 3.09
CA ILE A 49 1.81 2.94 2.15
C ILE A 49 1.22 2.66 0.77
N CYS A 50 1.00 3.74 0.01
CA CYS A 50 0.52 3.66 -1.37
C CYS A 50 1.55 4.29 -2.29
N VAL A 51 1.96 3.55 -3.32
CA VAL A 51 2.88 4.03 -4.36
C VAL A 51 2.14 3.99 -5.70
N ALA A 52 2.15 5.10 -6.42
CA ALA A 52 1.59 5.18 -7.76
C ALA A 52 2.63 4.75 -8.80
N VAL A 53 2.24 3.83 -9.68
CA VAL A 53 2.99 3.49 -10.89
C VAL A 53 2.35 4.25 -12.04
N CYS A 54 3.14 5.11 -12.68
CA CYS A 54 2.67 6.01 -13.72
C CYS A 54 3.26 5.63 -15.07
N LEU A 55 2.41 5.61 -16.09
CA LEU A 55 2.82 5.55 -17.48
C LEU A 55 3.13 6.97 -17.97
N VAL A 56 4.37 7.20 -18.37
CA VAL A 56 4.77 8.48 -18.98
C VAL A 56 4.49 8.41 -20.47
N LEU A 57 3.57 9.26 -20.93
CA LEU A 57 3.12 9.37 -22.32
C LEU A 57 3.92 10.41 -23.12
N ALA A 58 4.72 11.22 -22.44
CA ALA A 58 5.52 12.26 -23.05
C ALA A 58 6.76 11.71 -23.76
N ASP A 59 7.17 12.37 -24.84
CA ASP A 59 8.46 12.14 -25.49
C ASP A 59 9.60 12.23 -24.47
N ARG A 60 10.60 11.36 -24.62
CA ARG A 60 11.77 11.26 -23.73
C ARG A 60 12.49 12.59 -23.53
N ASP A 61 12.40 13.50 -24.49
CA ASP A 61 13.03 14.82 -24.46
C ASP A 61 12.33 15.82 -23.52
N ARG A 62 11.10 15.53 -23.09
CA ARG A 62 10.34 16.33 -22.11
C ARG A 62 10.57 15.89 -20.66
N LEU A 63 11.29 14.78 -20.46
CA LEU A 63 11.68 14.25 -19.15
C LEU A 63 13.05 14.79 -18.77
N THR A 64 13.09 15.68 -17.77
CA THR A 64 14.36 16.13 -17.21
C THR A 64 14.91 15.05 -16.28
N THR A 65 16.05 14.46 -16.65
CA THR A 65 16.75 13.51 -15.78
C THR A 65 17.58 14.26 -14.75
N LEU A 66 17.40 13.93 -13.48
CA LEU A 66 18.18 14.51 -12.39
C LEU A 66 19.36 13.61 -12.00
N PRO A 67 20.48 14.18 -11.52
CA PRO A 67 21.61 13.39 -11.04
C PRO A 67 21.18 12.56 -9.82
N GLY A 68 21.29 11.24 -9.95
CA GLY A 68 21.16 10.31 -8.83
C GLY A 68 22.49 10.14 -8.11
N ALA A 69 22.47 10.06 -6.77
CA ALA A 69 23.66 9.74 -5.99
C ALA A 69 24.19 8.31 -6.25
N THR A 70 23.33 7.44 -6.77
CA THR A 70 23.65 6.07 -7.19
C THR A 70 23.07 5.79 -8.58
N PRO A 71 23.64 4.84 -9.36
CA PRO A 71 23.16 4.51 -10.71
C PRO A 71 21.69 4.11 -10.77
N ASP A 72 21.17 3.51 -9.69
CA ASP A 72 19.79 3.03 -9.55
C ASP A 72 18.83 4.10 -9.00
N ALA A 73 19.34 5.23 -8.54
CA ALA A 73 18.56 6.33 -7.98
C ALA A 73 18.34 7.45 -9.01
N LYS A 74 18.06 7.10 -10.26
CA LYS A 74 17.67 8.10 -11.27
C LYS A 74 16.28 8.64 -10.95
N TYR A 75 16.20 9.96 -10.92
CA TYR A 75 14.94 10.69 -10.81
C TYR A 75 14.62 11.36 -12.14
N TYR A 76 13.34 11.45 -12.42
CA TYR A 76 12.82 12.16 -13.58
C TYR A 76 11.81 13.20 -13.12
N VAL A 77 11.82 14.34 -13.79
CA VAL A 77 10.85 15.42 -13.55
C VAL A 77 10.08 15.67 -14.83
N LEU A 78 8.76 15.70 -14.71
CA LEU A 78 7.85 16.12 -15.76
C LEU A 78 7.09 17.36 -15.29
N THR A 79 7.16 18.43 -16.07
CA THR A 79 6.47 19.70 -15.75
C THR A 79 5.04 19.73 -16.30
N ASP A 80 4.79 19.08 -17.44
CA ASP A 80 3.45 19.00 -18.04
C ASP A 80 2.65 17.80 -17.49
N PRO A 81 1.59 18.02 -16.69
CA PRO A 81 0.79 16.93 -16.12
C PRO A 81 0.04 16.11 -17.17
N ARG A 82 -0.15 16.63 -18.39
CA ARG A 82 -0.83 15.89 -19.48
C ARG A 82 0.02 14.75 -20.04
N GLY A 83 1.33 14.78 -19.77
CA GLY A 83 2.28 13.78 -20.23
C GLY A 83 2.35 12.52 -19.36
N VAL A 84 1.48 12.37 -18.35
CA VAL A 84 1.50 11.22 -17.45
C VAL A 84 0.09 10.72 -17.13
N ARG A 85 -0.03 9.40 -16.98
CA ARG A 85 -1.23 8.75 -16.47
C ARG A 85 -0.87 7.77 -15.36
N VAL A 86 -1.64 7.77 -14.27
CA VAL A 86 -1.52 6.71 -13.25
C VAL A 86 -2.06 5.41 -13.85
N GLU A 87 -1.25 4.36 -13.84
CA GLU A 87 -1.63 3.05 -14.38
C GLU A 87 -1.99 2.09 -13.25
N TYR A 88 -1.21 2.09 -12.16
CA TYR A 88 -1.45 1.23 -11.00
C TYR A 88 -1.26 1.98 -9.70
N LEU A 89 -2.00 1.55 -8.67
CA LEU A 89 -1.78 1.91 -7.29
C LEU A 89 -1.35 0.66 -6.53
N VAL A 90 -0.13 0.68 -5.99
CA VAL A 90 0.44 -0.43 -5.25
C VAL A 90 0.34 -0.11 -3.76
N PHE A 91 -0.43 -0.91 -3.03
CA PHE A 91 -0.55 -0.82 -1.58
C PHE A 91 0.40 -1.82 -0.93
N LEU A 92 1.23 -1.34 0.00
CA LEU A 92 2.20 -2.17 0.72
C LEU A 92 1.87 -2.11 2.21
N GLU A 93 1.68 -3.28 2.82
CA GLU A 93 1.50 -3.40 4.26
C GLU A 93 2.86 -3.67 4.94
N PRO A 94 3.16 -3.00 6.07
CA PRO A 94 4.31 -3.36 6.88
C PRO A 94 4.15 -4.80 7.38
N LYS A 95 5.26 -5.56 7.39
CA LYS A 95 5.35 -7.00 7.72
C LYS A 95 4.90 -7.40 9.15
N ALA A 96 4.12 -6.58 9.85
CA ALA A 96 3.67 -6.81 11.21
C ALA A 96 2.28 -7.50 11.32
N ARG A 97 1.56 -7.72 10.21
CA ARG A 97 0.36 -8.57 10.22
C ARG A 97 0.78 -10.01 9.91
N SER A 98 0.90 -10.81 10.97
CA SER A 98 1.07 -12.26 10.89
C SER A 98 0.19 -12.85 9.79
N ALA A 99 0.80 -13.57 8.83
CA ALA A 99 0.10 -14.29 7.76
C ALA A 99 -1.06 -15.18 8.28
N MET A 100 -0.99 -15.54 9.57
CA MET A 100 -2.00 -16.27 10.30
C MET A 100 -3.35 -15.52 10.41
N ARG A 101 -3.34 -14.18 10.45
CA ARG A 101 -4.57 -13.35 10.50
C ARG A 101 -5.27 -13.28 9.14
N VAL A 102 -4.52 -13.43 8.05
CA VAL A 102 -5.07 -13.50 6.68
C VAL A 102 -5.64 -14.89 6.40
N LEU A 103 -5.03 -15.95 6.94
CA LEU A 103 -5.47 -17.34 6.73
C LEU A 103 -6.57 -17.82 7.68
N LEU A 104 -6.54 -17.41 8.95
CA LEU A 104 -7.47 -17.90 9.99
C LEU A 104 -8.52 -16.86 10.42
N GLY A 105 -8.54 -15.69 9.79
CA GLY A 105 -9.44 -14.60 10.16
C GLY A 105 -9.09 -14.00 11.53
N SER A 106 -10.09 -13.38 12.18
CA SER A 106 -9.90 -12.89 13.54
C SER A 106 -9.92 -14.05 14.55
N PRO A 107 -9.23 -13.94 15.70
CA PRO A 107 -9.30 -14.95 16.76
C PRO A 107 -10.74 -15.27 17.22
N TRP A 108 -11.65 -14.31 17.05
CA TRP A 108 -13.07 -14.45 17.36
C TRP A 108 -13.78 -15.39 16.38
N ASP A 109 -13.44 -15.33 15.10
CA ASP A 109 -13.99 -16.20 14.06
C ASP A 109 -13.57 -17.67 14.30
N VAL A 110 -12.33 -17.88 14.73
CA VAL A 110 -11.82 -19.21 15.14
C VAL A 110 -12.59 -19.73 16.36
N ALA A 111 -12.80 -18.88 17.38
CA ALA A 111 -13.55 -19.27 18.58
C ALA A 111 -15.00 -19.64 18.28
N ILE A 112 -15.68 -18.86 17.43
CA ILE A 112 -17.06 -19.14 16.99
C ILE A 112 -17.12 -20.46 16.21
N SER A 113 -16.15 -20.70 15.32
CA SER A 113 -16.10 -21.93 14.52
C SER A 113 -15.92 -23.17 15.41
N LEU A 114 -15.01 -23.09 16.39
CA LEU A 114 -14.81 -24.17 17.36
C LEU A 114 -16.04 -24.41 18.24
N PHE A 115 -16.71 -23.34 18.67
CA PHE A 115 -17.95 -23.42 19.44
C PHE A 115 -19.04 -24.19 18.67
N TRP A 116 -19.32 -23.79 17.44
CA TRP A 116 -20.34 -24.46 16.63
C TRP A 116 -19.98 -25.89 16.27
N PHE A 117 -18.69 -26.18 16.05
CA PHE A 117 -18.22 -27.54 15.85
C PHE A 117 -18.47 -28.42 17.09
N ALA A 118 -18.17 -27.91 18.29
CA ALA A 118 -18.42 -28.63 19.54
C ALA A 118 -19.91 -28.89 19.77
N VAL A 119 -20.78 -27.92 19.46
CA VAL A 119 -22.24 -28.09 19.52
C VAL A 119 -22.70 -29.18 18.56
N ALA A 120 -22.27 -29.13 17.30
CA ALA A 120 -22.63 -30.13 16.29
C ALA A 120 -22.15 -31.54 16.68
N TYR A 121 -20.92 -31.65 17.20
CA TYR A 121 -20.37 -32.92 17.67
C TYR A 121 -21.14 -33.46 18.89
N GLY A 122 -21.53 -32.59 19.83
CA GLY A 122 -22.34 -32.97 20.98
C GLY A 122 -23.72 -33.49 20.57
N LEU A 123 -24.39 -32.81 19.63
CA LEU A 123 -25.66 -33.26 19.07
C LEU A 123 -25.53 -34.60 18.32
N TYR A 124 -24.47 -34.76 17.52
CA TYR A 124 -24.18 -36.03 16.85
C TYR A 124 -24.04 -37.18 17.86
N ARG A 125 -23.25 -36.98 18.92
CA ARG A 125 -23.07 -37.99 19.98
C ARG A 125 -24.34 -38.33 20.74
N LEU A 126 -25.21 -37.34 20.97
CA LEU A 126 -26.51 -37.56 21.61
C LEU A 126 -27.45 -38.36 20.71
N CYS A 127 -27.50 -38.04 19.42
CA CYS A 127 -28.30 -38.81 18.45
C CYS A 127 -27.80 -40.25 18.34
N ASP A 128 -26.48 -40.45 18.23
CA ASP A 128 -25.82 -41.77 18.17
C ASP A 128 -26.06 -42.61 19.44
N ALA A 129 -26.22 -41.98 20.60
CA ALA A 129 -26.50 -42.66 21.86
C ALA A 129 -27.99 -43.05 22.05
N THR A 130 -28.89 -42.46 21.24
CA THR A 130 -30.35 -42.71 21.30
C THR A 130 -30.89 -43.56 20.15
N SER A 131 -30.04 -43.86 19.15
CA SER A 131 -30.31 -44.80 18.04
C SER A 131 -29.88 -46.22 18.40
#